data_AF-A0A937YNJ5-F1
#
_entry.id   AF-A0A937YNJ5-F1
#
_cell.length_a   1.000
_cell.length_b   1.000
_cell.length_c   1.000
_cell.angle_alpha   90.00
_cell.angle_beta   90.00
_cell.angle_gamma   90.00
#
_symmetry.space_group_name_H-M   'P 1'
#
loop_
_entity.id
_entity.type
_entity.pdbx_description
1 polymer ?
#
loop_
_entity_poly.entity_id
_entity_poly.type
_entity_poly.pdbx_seq_one_letter_code
_entity_poly.pdbx_strand_id
1 'polypeptide(L)'
;MKKLLLGSTALVAAGFVLGDVAHAENAPISVSVGGYYNNAIAAIEQDEKRGELADATNPTAFGQDVEISVSGSTTLDNGLTAGFVFMIEGNGAGDGSESADER
;
A
#
# COMPACT_ATOMS: atom_id res chain seq x y z
N MET A 1 6.17 20.65 15.70
CA MET A 1 6.08 19.33 15.04
C MET A 1 4.94 19.21 14.02
N LYS A 2 3.74 19.76 14.29
CA LYS A 2 2.59 19.73 13.35
C LYS A 2 2.90 20.25 11.93
N LYS A 3 3.65 21.36 11.86
CA LYS A 3 4.03 22.02 10.59
C LYS A 3 5.04 21.22 9.76
N LEU A 4 5.89 20.45 10.42
CA LEU A 4 6.88 19.59 9.76
C LEU A 4 6.16 18.41 9.10
N LEU A 5 5.23 17.79 9.83
CA LEU A 5 4.40 16.68 9.34
C LEU A 5 3.55 17.10 8.13
N LEU A 6 2.87 18.25 8.22
CA LEU A 6 2.11 18.83 7.10
C LEU A 6 2.99 19.18 5.90
N GLY A 7 4.23 19.66 6.13
CA GLY A 7 5.18 19.95 5.06
C GLY A 7 5.68 18.70 4.34
N SER A 8 5.98 17.63 5.07
CA SER A 8 6.39 16.34 4.50
C SER A 8 5.29 15.71 3.66
N THR A 9 4.06 15.66 4.17
CA THR A 9 2.91 15.11 3.42
C THR A 9 2.59 15.95 2.18
N ALA A 10 2.66 17.27 2.28
CA ALA A 10 2.42 18.15 1.13
C ALA A 10 3.49 18.02 0.04
N LEU A 11 4.76 17.83 0.41
CA LEU A 11 5.85 17.63 -0.56
C LEU A 11 5.72 16.28 -1.28
N VAL A 12 5.36 15.23 -0.55
CA VAL A 12 5.07 13.91 -1.14
C VAL A 12 3.87 14.00 -2.08
N ALA A 13 2.77 14.64 -1.65
CA ALA A 13 1.58 14.85 -2.48
C ALA A 13 1.87 15.68 -3.75
N ALA A 14 2.66 16.75 -3.63
CA ALA A 14 3.06 17.57 -4.77
C ALA A 14 3.96 16.81 -5.76
N GLY A 15 4.83 15.92 -5.26
CA GLY A 15 5.65 15.04 -6.09
C GLY A 15 4.82 14.06 -6.93
N PHE A 16 3.72 13.53 -6.38
CA PHE A 16 2.79 12.67 -7.13
C PHE A 16 1.99 13.46 -8.17
N VAL A 17 1.44 14.63 -7.82
CA VAL A 17 0.60 15.42 -8.73
C VAL A 17 1.39 16.04 -9.89
N LEU A 18 2.65 16.45 -9.67
CA LEU A 18 3.49 17.02 -10.72
C LEU A 18 4.19 15.96 -11.60
N GLY A 19 4.25 14.70 -11.15
CA GLY A 19 4.79 13.58 -11.93
C GLY A 19 3.88 13.14 -13.09
N ASP A 20 2.56 13.24 -12.91
CA ASP A 20 1.58 12.83 -13.93
C ASP A 20 1.49 13.78 -15.13
N VAL A 21 1.96 15.02 -15.00
CA VAL A 21 1.75 16.07 -16.03
C VAL A 21 2.68 15.90 -17.24
N ALA A 22 3.66 14.97 -17.19
CA ALA A 22 4.65 14.79 -18.25
C ALA A 22 4.33 13.68 -19.28
N HIS A 23 3.25 12.90 -19.10
CA HIS A 23 3.01 11.69 -19.91
C HIS A 23 1.75 11.70 -20.80
N ALA A 24 1.01 12.81 -20.84
CA ALA A 24 -0.41 12.74 -21.20
C ALA A 24 -0.81 12.88 -22.67
N GLU A 25 0.04 13.33 -23.61
CA GLU A 25 -0.54 13.67 -24.93
C GLU A 25 -0.51 12.56 -26.00
N ASN A 26 0.40 11.58 -25.98
CA ASN A 26 0.51 10.59 -27.09
C ASN A 26 1.12 9.21 -26.73
N ALA A 27 1.12 8.76 -25.47
CA ALA A 27 1.64 7.43 -25.16
C ALA A 27 0.64 6.33 -25.58
N PRO A 28 0.97 5.41 -26.50
CA PRO A 28 0.04 4.38 -26.99
C PRO A 28 -0.41 3.40 -25.92
N ILE A 29 0.29 3.33 -24.78
CA ILE A 29 -0.06 2.53 -23.60
C ILE A 29 -0.06 3.47 -22.40
N SER A 30 -1.16 3.47 -21.65
CA SER A 30 -1.25 4.03 -20.30
C SER A 30 -0.81 2.98 -19.29
N VAL A 31 -0.01 3.37 -18.30
CA VAL A 31 0.35 2.54 -17.15
C VAL A 31 0.14 3.37 -15.90
N SER A 32 -0.47 2.79 -14.87
CA SER A 32 -0.70 3.41 -13.58
C SER A 32 -0.22 2.47 -12.49
N VAL A 33 0.41 3.04 -11.46
CA VAL A 33 0.78 2.32 -10.24
C VAL A 33 0.07 3.00 -9.07
N GLY A 34 -0.67 2.21 -8.31
CA GLY A 34 -1.42 2.66 -7.15
C GLY A 34 -1.30 1.67 -5.99
N GLY A 35 -2.06 1.91 -4.94
CA GLY A 35 -2.04 1.05 -3.76
C GLY A 35 -2.26 1.81 -2.45
N TYR A 36 -2.18 1.08 -1.34
CA TYR A 36 -2.16 1.64 0.01
C TYR A 36 -1.17 0.91 0.91
N TYR A 37 -0.75 1.61 1.96
CA TYR A 37 0.04 1.07 3.04
C TYR A 37 -0.59 1.49 4.36
N ASN A 38 -1.25 0.54 5.01
CA ASN A 38 -1.90 0.73 6.30
C ASN A 38 -1.14 -0.03 7.37
N ASN A 39 -0.92 0.60 8.52
CA ASN A 39 -0.28 -0.03 9.66
C ASN A 39 -1.03 0.29 10.95
N ALA A 40 -1.05 -0.67 11.86
CA ALA A 40 -1.63 -0.54 13.18
C ALA A 40 -0.69 -1.11 14.23
N ILE A 41 -0.56 -0.41 15.34
CA ILE A 41 0.13 -0.89 16.53
C ILE A 41 -0.87 -0.91 17.69
N ALA A 42 -0.89 -2.01 18.43
CA ALA A 42 -1.70 -2.17 19.63
C ALA A 42 -0.82 -2.57 20.80
N ALA A 43 -1.14 -2.04 21.97
CA ALA A 43 -0.52 -2.41 23.23
C ALA A 43 -1.62 -2.58 24.29
N ILE A 44 -1.48 -3.61 25.12
CA ILE A 44 -2.43 -3.94 26.19
C ILE A 44 -1.66 -4.00 27.51
N GLU A 45 -2.18 -3.31 28.53
CA GLU A 45 -1.72 -3.41 29.91
C GLU A 45 -2.74 -4.23 30.71
N GLN A 46 -2.28 -5.31 31.33
CA GLN A 46 -3.10 -6.25 32.09
C GLN A 46 -2.25 -6.98 33.15
N ASP A 47 -2.90 -7.55 34.16
CA ASP A 47 -2.24 -8.34 35.20
C ASP A 47 -1.59 -9.60 34.60
N GLU A 48 -0.27 -9.75 34.78
CA GLU A 48 0.58 -10.76 34.12
C GLU A 48 1.40 -11.65 35.08
N LYS A 49 0.99 -11.75 36.35
CA LYS A 49 1.67 -12.59 37.35
C LYS A 49 1.51 -14.06 37.00
N ARG A 50 2.42 -14.86 37.55
CA ARG A 50 2.43 -16.31 37.35
C ARG A 50 1.08 -16.95 37.72
N GLY A 51 0.43 -17.58 36.75
CA GLY A 51 -0.90 -18.20 36.88
C GLY A 51 -2.09 -17.32 36.52
N GLU A 52 -1.87 -16.07 36.07
CA GLU A 52 -2.90 -15.21 35.49
C GLU A 52 -3.05 -15.46 33.98
N LEU A 53 -4.16 -15.04 33.38
CA LEU A 53 -4.48 -15.32 31.97
C LEU A 53 -3.46 -14.73 30.99
N ALA A 54 -2.78 -13.65 31.38
CA ALA A 54 -1.80 -12.97 30.56
C ALA A 54 -0.35 -13.39 30.87
N ASP A 55 -0.11 -14.36 31.76
CA ASP A 55 1.23 -14.86 32.10
C ASP A 55 2.02 -15.24 30.83
N ALA A 56 3.19 -14.63 30.63
CA ALA A 56 4.07 -14.79 29.47
C ALA A 56 3.45 -14.47 28.10
N THR A 57 2.41 -13.62 28.03
CA THR A 57 1.81 -13.19 26.76
C THR A 57 2.54 -11.96 26.19
N ASN A 58 2.58 -11.80 24.86
CA ASN A 58 3.10 -10.57 24.25
C ASN A 58 2.05 -9.45 24.42
N PRO A 59 2.37 -8.34 25.12
CA PRO A 59 1.44 -7.24 25.33
C PRO A 59 1.30 -6.32 24.10
N THR A 60 2.11 -6.55 23.05
CA THR A 60 2.16 -5.70 21.86
C THR A 60 1.83 -6.48 20.60
N ALA A 61 1.11 -5.83 19.69
CA ALA A 61 0.81 -6.35 18.37
C ALA A 61 1.10 -5.28 17.31
N PHE A 62 1.66 -5.74 16.18
CA PHE A 62 1.88 -4.92 15.01
C PHE A 62 1.21 -5.59 13.83
N GLY A 63 0.33 -4.87 13.16
CA GLY A 63 -0.39 -5.30 11.97
C GLY A 63 -0.08 -4.39 10.79
N GLN A 64 0.04 -4.98 9.62
CA GLN A 64 0.24 -4.28 8.36
C GLN A 64 -0.76 -4.82 7.34
N ASP A 65 -1.22 -3.92 6.49
CA ASP A 65 -2.09 -4.23 5.36
C ASP A 65 -1.62 -3.38 4.18
N VAL A 66 -1.09 -4.05 3.17
CA VAL A 66 -0.36 -3.43 2.06
C VAL A 66 -0.88 -3.99 0.76
N GLU A 67 -1.26 -3.10 -0.15
CA GLU A 67 -1.66 -3.46 -1.50
C GLU A 67 -0.96 -2.55 -2.49
N ILE A 68 -0.41 -3.14 -3.56
CA ILE A 68 0.15 -2.43 -4.70
C ILE A 68 -0.61 -2.90 -5.93
N SER A 69 -1.13 -1.96 -6.72
CA SER A 69 -1.79 -2.25 -7.99
C SER A 69 -0.99 -1.66 -9.15
N VAL A 70 -0.79 -2.46 -10.19
CA VAL A 70 -0.23 -2.04 -11.47
C VAL A 70 -1.31 -2.28 -12.52
N SER A 71 -1.75 -1.22 -13.18
CA SER A 71 -2.72 -1.32 -14.26
C SER A 71 -2.16 -0.69 -15.53
N GLY A 72 -2.67 -1.13 -16.66
CA GLY A 72 -2.37 -0.50 -17.94
C GLY A 72 -3.46 -0.73 -18.96
N SER A 73 -3.55 0.18 -19.92
CA SER A 73 -4.49 0.06 -21.03
C SER A 73 -3.98 0.70 -22.30
N THR A 74 -4.38 0.16 -23.44
CA THR A 74 -4.04 0.64 -24.78
C THR A 74 -5.24 0.53 -25.69
N THR A 75 -5.39 1.50 -26.60
CA THR A 75 -6.34 1.44 -27.70
C THR A 75 -5.58 1.07 -28.96
N LEU A 76 -5.92 -0.08 -29.54
CA LEU A 76 -5.36 -0.57 -30.79
C LEU A 76 -5.88 0.27 -31.97
N ASP A 77 -5.16 0.25 -33.08
CA ASP A 77 -5.50 1.04 -34.28
C ASP A 77 -6.90 0.73 -34.85
N ASN A 78 -7.45 -0.45 -34.55
CA ASN A 78 -8.81 -0.84 -34.92
C ASN A 78 -9.90 -0.33 -33.94
N GLY A 79 -9.51 0.47 -32.94
CA GLY A 79 -10.39 1.04 -31.92
C GLY A 79 -10.67 0.13 -30.72
N LEU A 80 -10.16 -1.11 -30.69
CA LEU A 80 -10.33 -1.99 -29.54
C LEU A 80 -9.43 -1.54 -28.40
N THR A 81 -9.97 -1.43 -27.18
CA THR A 81 -9.17 -1.15 -25.98
C THR A 81 -8.91 -2.44 -25.20
N ALA A 82 -7.64 -2.74 -24.95
CA ALA A 82 -7.20 -3.84 -24.11
C ALA A 82 -6.49 -3.27 -22.88
N GLY A 83 -6.64 -3.93 -21.73
CA GLY A 83 -5.98 -3.52 -20.50
C GLY A 83 -5.72 -4.70 -19.56
N PHE A 84 -4.94 -4.43 -18.53
CA PHE A 84 -4.61 -5.39 -17.48
C PHE A 84 -4.60 -4.69 -16.11
N VAL A 85 -4.81 -5.48 -15.06
CA VAL A 85 -4.59 -5.09 -13.67
C VAL A 85 -3.88 -6.25 -12.98
N PHE A 86 -2.83 -5.93 -12.23
CA PHE A 86 -2.07 -6.86 -11.42
C PHE A 86 -1.94 -6.30 -10.00
N MET A 87 -2.18 -7.13 -8.98
CA MET A 87 -2.19 -6.69 -7.59
C MET A 87 -1.22 -7.53 -6.76
N ILE A 88 -0.49 -6.87 -5.86
CA ILE A 88 0.45 -7.48 -4.93
C ILE A 88 -0.01 -7.13 -3.52
N GLU A 89 -0.23 -8.15 -2.70
CA GLU A 89 -0.52 -8.00 -1.28
C GLU A 89 0.77 -8.22 -0.47
N GLY A 90 1.07 -7.28 0.43
CA GLY A 90 2.29 -7.24 1.25
C GLY A 90 2.01 -7.50 2.73
N ASN A 91 1.10 -8.42 3.05
CA ASN A 91 0.66 -8.67 4.42
C ASN A 91 1.64 -9.64 5.11
N GLY A 92 2.86 -9.15 5.37
CA GLY A 92 3.98 -9.91 5.92
C GLY A 92 4.12 -9.79 7.44
N ALA A 93 3.59 -10.74 8.20
CA ALA A 93 4.00 -11.00 9.59
C ALA A 93 4.66 -12.39 9.69
N GLY A 94 5.72 -12.61 8.91
CA GLY A 94 6.43 -13.89 8.84
C GLY A 94 7.11 -14.09 7.49
N ASP A 95 8.15 -14.91 7.47
CA ASP A 95 8.96 -15.25 6.30
C ASP A 95 8.07 -15.77 5.14
N GLY A 96 7.77 -14.91 4.16
CA GLY A 96 7.24 -15.30 2.85
C GLY A 96 5.74 -15.17 2.55
N SER A 97 4.95 -14.29 3.18
CA SER A 97 3.53 -14.10 2.80
C SER A 97 3.29 -12.93 1.83
N GLU A 98 4.00 -12.97 0.69
CA GLU A 98 3.67 -12.14 -0.47
C GLU A 98 2.69 -12.94 -1.36
N SER A 99 1.42 -12.51 -1.43
CA SER A 99 0.44 -13.08 -2.36
C SER A 99 0.31 -12.17 -3.59
N ALA A 100 0.54 -12.74 -4.77
CA ALA A 100 0.23 -12.09 -6.05
C ALA A 100 -1.15 -12.58 -6.50
N ASP A 101 -2.07 -11.65 -6.75
CA ASP A 101 -3.43 -11.94 -7.26
C ASP A 101 -3.66 -11.26 -8.62
N GLU A 102 -4.30 -11.99 -9.52
CA GLU A 102 -4.72 -11.53 -10.85
C GLU A 102 -6.27 -11.44 -10.85
N ARG A 103 -6.82 -10.28 -11.19
CA ARG A 103 -8.28 -10.06 -11.26
C ARG A 103 -8.76 -9.69 -12.65
#